data_AF-A0A926A2H9-F1
#
_entry.id   AF-A0A926A2H9-F1
#
_cell.length_a   1.000
_cell.length_b   1.000
_cell.length_c   1.000
_cell.angle_alpha   90.00
_cell.angle_beta   90.00
_cell.angle_gamma   90.00
#
_symmetry.space_group_name_H-M   'P 1'
#
loop_
_entity.id
_entity.type
_entity.pdbx_description
1 polymer ?
#
loop_
_entity_poly.entity_id
_entity_poly.type
_entity_poly.pdbx_seq_one_letter_code
_entity_poly.pdbx_strand_id
1 'polypeptide(L)' 'MTTPLSRTALPLPLVRRGKVRDVYAAGDALLLVTTDRISAFDVVMSEAIPYKGAVLTQLTAWW' A
#
# COMPACT_ATOMS: atom_id res chain seq x y z
N MET A 1 -10.27 4.84 17.10
CA MET A 1 -10.17 3.87 15.98
C MET A 1 -9.27 4.48 14.92
N THR A 2 -8.24 3.77 14.44
CA THR A 2 -7.31 4.30 13.44
C THR A 2 -7.93 4.23 12.06
N THR A 3 -7.87 5.33 11.30
CA THR A 3 -8.36 5.40 9.92
C THR A 3 -7.54 4.48 9.01
N PRO A 4 -8.16 3.59 8.21
CA PRO A 4 -7.44 2.74 7.26
C PRO A 4 -6.63 3.56 6.25
N LEU A 5 -5.41 3.11 5.95
CA LEU A 5 -4.56 3.76 4.96
C LEU A 5 -4.99 3.34 3.55
N SER A 6 -5.98 4.02 2.96
CA SER A 6 -6.47 3.71 1.61
C SER A 6 -5.66 4.36 0.49
N ARG A 7 -4.92 5.44 0.74
CA ARG A 7 -4.07 6.12 -0.25
C ARG A 7 -2.95 6.86 0.46
N THR A 8 -1.76 6.90 -0.15
CA THR A 8 -0.65 7.71 0.36
C THR A 8 -0.44 8.97 -0.48
N ALA A 9 0.10 10.00 0.16
CA ALA A 9 0.50 11.26 -0.46
C ALA A 9 1.85 11.68 0.16
N LEU A 10 2.91 11.01 -0.30
CA LEU A 10 4.28 11.29 0.16
C LEU A 10 4.95 12.33 -0.73
N PRO A 11 5.87 13.16 -0.20
CA PRO A 11 6.66 14.12 -0.98
C PRO A 11 7.78 13.43 -1.77
N LEU A 12 7.44 12.37 -2.52
CA LEU A 12 8.34 11.60 -3.37
C LEU A 12 7.70 11.44 -4.76
N PRO A 13 8.48 11.28 -5.85
CA PRO A 13 7.92 11.03 -7.17
C PRO A 13 7.10 9.73 -7.18
N LEU A 14 5.80 9.82 -7.48
CA LEU A 14 4.92 8.66 -7.60
C LEU A 14 5.25 7.94 -8.92
N VAL A 15 5.69 6.68 -8.81
CA VAL A 15 6.00 5.83 -9.97
C VAL A 15 4.74 5.13 -10.46
N ARG A 16 3.99 4.50 -9.54
CA ARG A 16 2.77 3.76 -9.87
C ARG A 16 1.86 3.60 -8.66
N ARG A 17 0.55 3.64 -8.92
CA ARG A 17 -0.48 3.16 -7.98
C ARG A 17 -1.08 1.86 -8.48
N GLY A 18 -0.82 0.77 -7.77
CA GLY A 18 -1.45 -0.52 -8.00
C GLY A 18 -2.72 -0.70 -7.17
N LYS A 19 -3.34 -1.89 -7.25
CA LYS A 19 -4.55 -2.22 -6.49
C LYS A 19 -4.36 -2.06 -4.98
N VAL A 20 -3.22 -2.54 -4.47
CA VAL A 20 -2.93 -2.58 -3.03
C VAL A 20 -1.62 -1.91 -2.61
N ARG A 21 -0.78 -1.48 -3.56
CA ARG A 21 0.51 -0.80 -3.28
C ARG A 21 0.61 0.53 -4.01
N ASP A 22 1.15 1.52 -3.33
CA ASP A 22 1.62 2.77 -3.92
C ASP A 22 3.16 2.68 -3.99
N VAL A 23 3.75 2.99 -5.15
CA VAL A 23 5.19 2.87 -5.40
C VAL A 23 5.77 4.24 -5.70
N TYR A 24 6.81 4.62 -4.98
CA TYR A 24 7.52 5.89 -5.12
C TYR A 24 8.98 5.67 -5.47
N ALA A 25 9.56 6.62 -6.21
CA ALA A 25 11.01 6.67 -6.40
C ALA A 25 11.65 7.23 -5.13
N ALA A 26 12.73 6.59 -4.67
CA ALA A 26 13.48 6.96 -3.48
C ALA A 26 14.98 6.93 -3.80
N GLY A 27 15.43 7.88 -4.65
CA GLY A 27 16.79 7.88 -5.20
C GLY A 27 16.99 6.70 -6.15
N ASP A 28 18.02 5.90 -5.88
CA ASP A 28 18.34 4.68 -6.66
C ASP A 28 17.48 3.46 -6.27
N ALA A 29 16.50 3.65 -5.38
CA ALA A 29 15.61 2.60 -4.90
C ALA A 29 14.14 2.93 -5.14
N LEU A 30 13.28 1.92 -4.93
CA LEU A 30 11.83 2.08 -4.90
C LEU A 30 11.32 1.94 -3.47
N LEU A 31 10.46 2.86 -3.05
CA LEU A 31 9.66 2.73 -1.84
C LEU A 31 8.33 2.08 -2.19
N LEU A 32 8.10 0.87 -1.68
CA LEU A 32 6.85 0.13 -1.83
C LEU A 32 6.00 0.30 -0.57
N VAL A 33 4.87 1.00 -0.68
CA VAL A 33 3.93 1.17 0.43
C VAL A 33 2.72 0.25 0.23
N THR A 34 2.60 -0.79 1.07
CA THR A 34 1.41 -1.64 1.11
C THR A 34 0.29 -0.93 1.87
N THR A 35 -0.78 -0.57 1.15
CA THR A 35 -1.96 0.12 1.70
C THR A 35 -2.93 -0.87 2.35
N ASP A 36 -3.96 -0.36 3.00
CA ASP A 36 -5.05 -1.16 3.58
C ASP A 36 -6.11 -1.58 2.54
N ARG A 37 -6.04 -1.08 1.30
CA ARG A 37 -6.90 -1.50 0.18
C ARG A 37 -6.79 -3.01 -0.07
N ILE A 38 -7.91 -3.63 -0.44
CA ILE A 38 -8.01 -5.04 -0.83
C ILE A 38 -8.70 -5.14 -2.19
N SER A 39 -8.36 -6.17 -2.97
CA SER A 39 -9.01 -6.46 -4.24
C SER A 39 -9.40 -7.92 -4.35
N ALA A 40 -10.55 -8.20 -4.95
CA ALA A 40 -11.00 -9.53 -5.33
C ALA A 40 -11.66 -9.45 -6.71
N PHE A 41 -11.55 -10.52 -7.51
CA PHE A 41 -12.12 -10.58 -8.87
C PHE A 41 -11.74 -9.36 -9.74
N ASP A 42 -10.48 -8.97 -9.67
CA ASP A 42 -9.93 -7.81 -10.37
C ASP A 42 -10.45 -6.42 -9.93
N VAL A 43 -11.36 -6.33 -8.96
CA VAL A 43 -11.94 -5.08 -8.45
C VAL A 43 -11.34 -4.68 -7.10
N VAL A 44 -11.01 -3.40 -6.91
CA VAL A 44 -10.62 -2.85 -5.60
C VAL A 44 -11.89 -2.53 -4.81
N MET A 45 -11.97 -3.01 -3.57
CA MET A 45 -13.15 -2.82 -2.73
C MET A 45 -13.27 -1.37 -2.20
N SER A 46 -14.49 -0.94 -1.89
CA SER A 46 -14.80 0.35 -1.27
C SER A 46 -14.23 0.45 0.15
N GLU A 47 -14.40 -0.61 0.94
CA GLU A 47 -13.93 -0.70 2.31
C GLU A 47 -12.50 -1.25 2.37
N ALA A 48 -11.64 -0.56 3.12
CA ALA A 48 -10.28 -1.02 3.41
C ALA A 48 -10.25 -1.86 4.70
N ILE A 49 -9.27 -2.76 4.81
CA ILE A 49 -9.08 -3.58 6.00
C ILE A 49 -8.01 -2.92 6.88
N PRO A 50 -8.38 -2.35 8.05
CA PRO A 50 -7.41 -1.69 8.94
C PRO A 50 -6.20 -2.57 9.23
N TYR A 51 -5.00 -2.00 9.18
CA TYR A 51 -3.72 -2.66 9.48
C TYR A 51 -3.27 -3.76 8.51
N LYS A 52 -4.06 -4.11 7.49
CA LYS A 52 -3.66 -5.13 6.50
C LYS A 52 -2.31 -4.79 5.88
N GLY A 53 -2.11 -3.52 5.49
CA GLY A 53 -0.86 -3.07 4.89
C GLY A 53 0.35 -3.30 5.81
N ALA A 54 0.20 -3.01 7.10
CA ALA A 54 1.24 -3.18 8.11
C ALA A 54 1.58 -4.67 8.37
N VAL A 55 0.56 -5.52 8.51
CA VAL A 55 0.73 -6.97 8.72
C VAL A 55 1.42 -7.61 7.52
N LEU A 56 0.97 -7.31 6.30
CA LEU A 56 1.56 -7.89 5.08
C LEU A 56 2.98 -7.40 4.83
N THR A 57 3.29 -6.16 5.20
CA THR A 57 4.67 -5.64 5.12
C THR A 57 5.58 -6.39 6.08
N GLN A 58 5.16 -6.62 7.32
CA GLN A 58 5.93 -7.40 8.30
C GLN A 58 6.11 -8.86 7.86
N LEU A 59 5.05 -9.49 7.35
CA LEU A 59 5.14 -10.86 6.81
C LEU A 59 6.14 -10.95 5.66
N THR A 60 6.14 -9.97 4.76
CA THR A 60 7.09 -9.92 3.64
C THR A 60 8.52 -9.63 4.11
N ALA A 61 8.72 -8.89 5.20
CA ALA A 61 10.05 -8.65 5.75
C ALA A 61 10.63 -9.86 6.49
N TRP A 62 9.77 -10.78 6.95
CA TRP A 62 10.18 -12.03 7.59
C TRP A 62 10.63 -13.11 6.59
N TRP A 63 9.88 -13.26 5.49
CA TRP A 63 10.16 -14.24 4.43
C TRP A 63 11.22 -13.76 3.45
#